data_AF-A0A6J1WAE6-F1
#
_entry.id   AF-A0A6J1WAE6-F1
#
_cell.length_a   1.000
_cell.length_b   1.000
_cell.length_c   1.000
_cell.angle_alpha   90.00
_cell.angle_beta   90.00
_cell.angle_gamma   90.00
#
_symmetry.space_group_name_H-M   'P 1'
#
loop_
_entity.id
_entity.type
_entity.pdbx_description
1 polymer ?
#
loop_
_entity_poly.entity_id
_entity_poly.type
_entity_poly.pdbx_seq_one_letter_code
_entity_poly.pdbx_strand_id
1 'polypeptide(L)'
;MHADDTHSIRDAASLRASSAGVMRAERALSEGASSASAPRRSPRAERRAHAWLLLADLCLRMDRVSAAAGCVAEAAALTPYSHLVLYTRGLVQAADGSWAEARQSFQDALAVHPTHLDSIVQLGTYTVSRGSARLNQYIKYPMC
;
A
#
# COMPACT_ATOMS: atom_id res chain seq x y z
N MET A 1 -45.65 -70.41 -5.65
CA MET A 1 -46.46 -69.19 -5.41
C MET A 1 -45.82 -68.42 -4.27
N HIS A 2 -44.94 -67.48 -4.60
CA HIS A 2 -44.77 -66.14 -4.00
C HIS A 2 -43.38 -65.62 -4.35
N ALA A 3 -43.39 -64.60 -5.21
CA ALA A 3 -42.27 -63.70 -5.46
C ALA A 3 -41.92 -62.94 -4.18
N ASP A 4 -40.68 -62.47 -4.06
CA ASP A 4 -40.51 -61.02 -3.98
C ASP A 4 -39.07 -60.59 -4.29
N ASP A 5 -39.01 -59.42 -4.89
CA ASP A 5 -37.88 -58.82 -5.57
C ASP A 5 -36.81 -58.32 -4.60
N THR A 6 -35.56 -58.71 -4.82
CA THR A 6 -34.39 -58.06 -4.19
C THR A 6 -33.31 -57.72 -5.22
N HIS A 7 -33.72 -57.27 -6.39
CA HIS A 7 -32.92 -56.32 -7.14
C HIS A 7 -33.13 -54.93 -6.53
N SER A 8 -32.07 -54.11 -6.47
CA SER A 8 -32.13 -52.68 -6.10
C SER A 8 -31.98 -52.29 -4.61
N ILE A 9 -30.97 -52.82 -3.90
CA ILE A 9 -30.41 -52.14 -2.72
C ILE A 9 -28.89 -51.83 -2.86
N ARG A 10 -28.23 -52.29 -3.92
CA ARG A 10 -26.77 -52.16 -4.06
C ARG A 10 -26.29 -50.83 -4.66
N ASP A 11 -27.19 -50.01 -5.22
CA ASP A 11 -26.81 -48.79 -5.96
C ASP A 11 -26.94 -47.48 -5.16
N ALA A 12 -27.62 -47.50 -4.00
CA ALA A 12 -27.73 -46.29 -3.15
C ALA A 12 -26.50 -46.03 -2.28
N ALA A 13 -25.66 -47.06 -2.07
CA ALA A 13 -24.41 -46.96 -1.30
C ALA A 13 -23.23 -46.45 -2.14
N SER A 14 -23.21 -46.74 -3.44
CA SER A 14 -22.13 -46.33 -4.37
C SER A 14 -22.19 -44.84 -4.74
N LEU A 15 -23.39 -44.23 -4.76
CA LEU A 15 -23.57 -42.80 -5.03
C LEU A 15 -23.14 -41.89 -3.87
N ARG A 16 -23.16 -42.37 -2.62
CA ARG A 16 -22.64 -41.62 -1.45
C ARG A 16 -21.12 -41.75 -1.26
N ALA A 17 -20.51 -42.77 -1.85
CA ALA A 17 -19.05 -42.95 -1.80
C ALA A 17 -18.31 -42.01 -2.79
N SER A 18 -18.93 -41.66 -3.93
CA SER A 18 -18.31 -40.74 -4.90
C SER A 18 -18.34 -39.27 -4.49
N SER A 19 -19.28 -38.83 -3.64
CA SER A 19 -19.36 -37.42 -3.20
C SER A 19 -18.41 -37.09 -2.03
N ALA A 20 -17.97 -38.08 -1.27
CA ALA A 20 -17.03 -37.89 -0.15
C ALA A 20 -15.56 -37.73 -0.59
N GLY A 21 -15.22 -38.17 -1.81
CA GLY A 21 -13.90 -37.97 -2.43
C GLY A 21 -13.75 -36.58 -3.05
N VAL A 22 -14.82 -36.03 -3.63
CA VAL A 22 -14.79 -34.72 -4.30
C VAL A 22 -14.79 -33.55 -3.30
N MET A 23 -15.43 -33.69 -2.13
CA MET A 23 -15.41 -32.60 -1.12
C MET A 23 -14.11 -32.46 -0.30
N ARG A 24 -13.16 -33.40 -0.41
CA ARG A 24 -11.84 -33.24 0.24
C ARG A 24 -10.82 -32.52 -0.64
N ALA A 25 -11.05 -32.46 -1.94
CA ALA A 25 -10.18 -31.74 -2.86
C ALA A 25 -10.34 -30.21 -2.75
N GLU A 26 -11.52 -29.70 -2.38
CA GLU A 26 -11.73 -28.24 -2.22
C GLU A 26 -11.31 -27.70 -0.85
N ARG A 27 -11.29 -28.52 0.22
CA ARG A 27 -10.86 -28.07 1.56
C ARG A 27 -9.34 -27.92 1.69
N ALA A 28 -8.56 -28.76 1.02
CA ALA A 28 -7.10 -28.67 1.06
C ALA A 28 -6.55 -27.46 0.28
N LEU A 29 -7.32 -26.88 -0.65
CA LEU A 29 -6.95 -25.65 -1.36
C LEU A 29 -7.31 -24.36 -0.61
N SER A 30 -8.21 -24.44 0.39
CA SER A 30 -8.64 -23.29 1.20
C SER A 30 -7.78 -23.07 2.45
N GLU A 31 -7.23 -24.13 3.04
CA GLU A 31 -6.33 -24.02 4.21
C GLU A 31 -4.90 -23.57 3.85
N GLY A 32 -4.56 -23.53 2.56
CA GLY A 32 -3.29 -22.97 2.04
C GLY A 32 -3.34 -21.47 1.70
N ALA A 33 -4.51 -20.82 1.80
CA ALA A 33 -4.72 -19.46 1.29
C ALA A 33 -4.93 -18.37 2.37
N SER A 34 -4.78 -18.69 3.67
CA SER A 34 -4.95 -17.71 4.77
C SER A 34 -3.69 -17.35 5.54
N SER A 35 -2.51 -17.68 5.02
CA SER A 35 -1.35 -16.83 5.28
C SER A 35 -0.95 -16.24 3.94
N ALA A 36 -1.63 -15.15 3.58
CA ALA A 36 -1.11 -14.23 2.59
C ALA A 36 0.38 -14.04 2.91
N SER A 37 1.22 -14.60 2.04
CA SER A 37 2.66 -14.40 2.06
C SER A 37 2.90 -12.92 1.74
N ALA A 38 2.61 -12.05 2.70
CA ALA A 38 3.33 -10.81 2.82
C ALA A 38 4.79 -11.24 2.92
N PRO A 39 5.66 -10.86 1.97
CA PRO A 39 7.06 -11.23 2.04
C PRO A 39 7.54 -10.83 3.44
N ARG A 40 8.05 -11.79 4.23
CA ARG A 40 8.57 -11.52 5.57
C ARG A 40 9.67 -10.48 5.37
N ARG A 41 9.34 -9.20 5.57
CA ARG A 41 10.25 -8.09 5.35
C ARG A 41 11.46 -8.38 6.21
N SER A 42 12.61 -8.56 5.56
CA SER A 42 13.82 -8.87 6.32
C SER A 42 14.20 -7.62 7.11
N PRO A 43 14.49 -7.72 8.42
CA PRO A 43 14.94 -6.56 9.20
C PRO A 43 16.21 -5.91 8.63
N ARG A 44 16.97 -6.65 7.82
CA ARG A 44 18.12 -6.14 7.05
C ARG A 44 17.67 -5.24 5.89
N ALA A 45 16.62 -5.61 5.15
CA ALA A 45 16.06 -4.79 4.09
C ALA A 45 15.45 -3.49 4.62
N GLU A 46 14.75 -3.54 5.76
CA GLU A 46 14.19 -2.34 6.39
C GLU A 46 15.27 -1.35 6.84
N ARG A 47 16.34 -1.84 7.48
CA ARG A 47 17.49 -1.00 7.86
C ARG A 47 18.19 -0.41 6.64
N ARG A 48 18.34 -1.18 5.56
CA ARG A 48 18.94 -0.69 4.30
C ARG A 48 18.04 0.37 3.64
N ALA A 49 16.73 0.15 3.61
CA ALA A 49 15.78 1.15 3.11
C ALA A 49 15.85 2.43 3.94
N HIS A 50 15.91 2.32 5.27
CA HIS A 50 16.06 3.48 6.14
C HIS A 50 17.36 4.26 5.86
N ALA A 51 18.48 3.58 5.60
CA ALA A 51 19.73 4.25 5.22
C ALA A 51 19.59 5.03 3.90
N TRP A 52 18.91 4.46 2.90
CA TRP A 52 18.60 5.17 1.65
C TRP A 52 17.71 6.40 1.87
N LEU A 53 16.74 6.32 2.78
CA LEU A 53 15.89 7.48 3.12
C LEU A 53 16.67 8.60 3.82
N LEU A 54 17.61 8.26 4.70
CA LEU A 54 18.51 9.25 5.30
C LEU A 54 19.40 9.93 4.25
N LEU A 55 19.91 9.16 3.27
CA LEU A 55 20.65 9.72 2.14
C LEU A 55 19.78 10.64 1.27
N ALA A 56 18.51 10.28 1.06
CA ALA A 56 17.57 11.13 0.34
C ALA A 56 17.34 12.47 1.06
N ASP A 57 17.15 12.47 2.39
CA ASP A 57 17.02 13.71 3.18
C ASP A 57 18.27 14.59 3.06
N LEU A 58 19.46 13.99 3.15
CA LEU A 58 20.72 14.71 2.95
C LEU A 58 20.83 15.29 1.53
N CYS A 59 20.44 14.53 0.50
CA CYS A 59 20.43 15.02 -0.88
C CYS A 59 19.46 16.18 -1.07
N LEU A 60 18.28 16.14 -0.44
CA LEU A 60 17.31 17.24 -0.47
C LEU A 60 17.85 18.50 0.20
N ARG A 61 18.53 18.38 1.35
CA ARG A 61 19.21 19.51 2.01
C ARG A 61 20.33 20.12 1.17
N MET A 62 20.94 19.33 0.29
CA MET A 62 21.95 19.77 -0.68
C MET A 62 21.34 20.27 -2.00
N ASP A 63 20.02 20.41 -2.09
CA ASP A 63 19.28 20.81 -3.29
C ASP A 63 19.48 19.87 -4.51
N ARG A 64 19.85 18.61 -4.25
CA ARG A 64 20.07 17.58 -5.27
C ARG A 64 18.84 16.67 -5.41
N VAL A 65 17.76 17.22 -5.95
CA VAL A 65 16.46 16.54 -6.08
C VAL A 65 16.54 15.25 -6.90
N SER A 66 17.31 15.24 -8.00
CA SER A 66 17.48 14.05 -8.84
C SER A 66 18.18 12.89 -8.12
N ALA A 67 19.21 13.19 -7.31
CA ALA A 67 19.89 12.19 -6.50
C ALA A 67 18.99 11.67 -5.37
N ALA A 68 18.18 12.53 -4.77
CA ALA A 68 17.19 12.14 -3.77
C ALA A 68 16.14 11.19 -4.35
N ALA A 69 15.65 11.46 -5.58
CA ALA A 69 14.73 10.57 -6.28
C ALA A 69 15.31 9.16 -6.48
N GLY A 70 16.59 9.07 -6.87
CA GLY A 70 17.30 7.79 -6.98
C GLY A 70 17.38 7.04 -5.64
N CYS A 71 17.71 7.74 -4.55
CA CYS A 71 17.75 7.14 -3.21
C CYS A 71 16.37 6.63 -2.77
N VAL A 72 15.31 7.37 -3.06
CA VAL A 72 13.93 6.95 -2.76
C VAL A 72 13.53 5.72 -3.59
N ALA A 73 13.93 5.64 -4.86
CA ALA A 73 13.67 4.48 -5.69
C ALA A 73 14.32 3.20 -5.13
N GLU A 74 15.56 3.28 -4.66
CA GLU A 74 16.26 2.18 -3.99
C GLU A 74 15.57 1.77 -2.67
N ALA A 75 15.12 2.74 -1.88
CA ALA A 75 14.33 2.46 -0.67
C ALA A 75 12.97 1.81 -0.99
N ALA A 76 12.31 2.24 -2.07
CA ALA A 76 11.03 1.70 -2.51
C ALA A 76 11.15 0.27 -3.08
N ALA A 77 12.27 -0.07 -3.72
CA ALA A 77 12.54 -1.43 -4.18
C ALA A 77 12.61 -2.44 -3.01
N LEU A 78 13.06 -1.98 -1.84
CA LEU A 78 13.18 -2.80 -0.64
C LEU A 78 11.89 -2.83 0.19
N THR A 79 11.26 -1.65 0.36
CA THR A 79 10.06 -1.48 1.19
C THR A 79 9.05 -0.54 0.50
N PRO A 80 8.29 -1.02 -0.51
CA PRO A 80 7.42 -0.15 -1.31
C PRO A 80 6.22 0.42 -0.52
N TYR A 81 5.74 -0.31 0.50
CA TYR A 81 4.60 0.10 1.33
C TYR A 81 5.02 0.56 2.73
N SER A 82 6.12 1.30 2.82
CA SER A 82 6.52 1.99 4.05
C SER A 82 6.02 3.42 4.02
N HIS A 83 5.36 3.87 5.08
CA HIS A 83 4.90 5.26 5.19
C HIS A 83 6.06 6.26 5.07
N LEU A 84 7.26 5.91 5.54
CA LEU A 84 8.46 6.73 5.41
C LEU A 84 8.89 6.88 3.94
N VAL A 85 8.85 5.80 3.15
CA VAL A 85 9.20 5.85 1.72
C VAL A 85 8.20 6.73 0.95
N LEU A 86 6.90 6.57 1.23
CA LEU A 86 5.84 7.38 0.62
C LEU A 86 5.98 8.86 1.01
N TYR A 87 6.29 9.14 2.28
CA TYR A 87 6.55 10.48 2.77
C TYR A 87 7.78 11.12 2.09
N THR A 88 8.93 10.45 2.07
CA THR A 88 10.14 10.99 1.44
C THR A 88 9.96 11.16 -0.07
N ARG A 89 9.19 10.29 -0.74
CA ARG A 89 8.80 10.50 -2.14
C ARG A 89 8.01 11.81 -2.31
N GLY A 90 7.08 12.08 -1.40
CA GLY A 90 6.33 13.33 -1.37
C GLY A 90 7.23 14.56 -1.19
N LEU A 91 8.25 14.47 -0.32
CA LEU A 91 9.24 15.54 -0.15
C LEU A 91 10.04 15.81 -1.42
N VAL A 92 10.48 14.75 -2.12
CA VAL A 92 11.21 14.88 -3.39
C VAL A 92 10.32 15.53 -4.46
N GLN A 93 9.06 15.10 -4.58
CA GLN A 93 8.10 15.69 -5.51
C GLN A 93 7.77 17.15 -5.18
N ALA A 94 7.70 17.49 -3.90
CA ALA A 94 7.50 18.88 -3.45
C ALA A 94 8.70 19.75 -3.82
N ALA A 95 9.93 19.25 -3.64
CA ALA A 95 11.16 19.93 -4.03
C ALA A 95 11.27 20.10 -5.56
N ASP A 96 10.75 19.15 -6.34
CA ASP A 96 10.65 19.23 -7.81
C ASP A 96 9.56 20.21 -8.30
N GLY A 97 8.74 20.74 -7.40
CA GLY A 97 7.62 21.64 -7.72
C GLY A 97 6.30 20.92 -8.09
N SER A 98 6.32 19.59 -8.13
CA SER A 98 5.19 18.72 -8.45
C SER A 98 4.26 18.50 -7.24
N TRP A 99 3.71 19.60 -6.70
CA TRP A 99 2.91 19.60 -5.46
C TRP A 99 1.65 18.74 -5.51
N ALA A 100 1.05 18.55 -6.69
CA ALA A 100 -0.12 17.68 -6.86
C ALA A 100 0.21 16.22 -6.54
N GLU A 101 1.34 15.73 -7.05
CA GLU A 101 1.82 14.38 -6.78
C GLU A 101 2.35 14.25 -5.34
N ALA A 102 3.05 15.27 -4.85
CA ALA A 102 3.54 15.30 -3.47
C ALA A 102 2.39 15.11 -2.47
N ARG A 103 1.28 15.82 -2.69
CA ARG A 103 0.06 15.68 -1.90
C ARG A 103 -0.48 14.26 -1.92
N GLN A 104 -0.56 13.63 -3.09
CA GLN A 104 -1.01 12.24 -3.19
C GLN A 104 -0.08 11.31 -2.41
N SER A 105 1.24 11.46 -2.54
CA SER A 105 2.22 10.68 -1.79
C SER A 105 2.09 10.85 -0.27
N PHE A 106 1.81 12.06 0.23
CA PHE A 106 1.55 12.27 1.66
C PHE A 106 0.24 11.65 2.12
N GLN A 107 -0.81 11.67 1.29
CA GLN A 107 -2.07 11.00 1.58
C GLN A 107 -1.90 9.47 1.62
N ASP A 108 -1.13 8.91 0.68
CA ASP A 108 -0.78 7.48 0.68
C ASP A 108 0.00 7.10 1.94
N ALA A 109 0.94 7.96 2.38
CA ALA A 109 1.66 7.75 3.64
C ALA A 109 0.73 7.73 4.86
N LEU A 110 -0.29 8.59 4.89
CA LEU A 110 -1.30 8.61 5.94
C LEU A 110 -2.27 7.42 5.87
N ALA A 111 -2.55 6.89 4.68
CA ALA A 111 -3.33 5.68 4.53
C ALA A 111 -2.62 4.47 5.17
N VAL A 112 -1.29 4.44 5.12
CA VAL A 112 -0.46 3.40 5.78
C VAL A 112 -0.29 3.69 7.28
N HIS A 113 -0.03 4.95 7.65
CA HIS A 113 0.20 5.35 9.03
C HIS A 113 -0.57 6.65 9.36
N PRO A 114 -1.83 6.54 9.84
CA PRO A 114 -2.71 7.70 10.04
C PRO A 114 -2.19 8.74 11.03
N THR A 115 -1.30 8.36 11.94
CA THR A 115 -0.72 9.24 12.97
C THR A 115 0.65 9.81 12.58
N HIS A 116 1.03 9.74 11.29
CA HIS A 116 2.32 10.27 10.82
C HIS A 116 2.31 11.80 10.78
N LEU A 117 2.79 12.42 11.86
CA LEU A 117 2.73 13.87 12.07
C LEU A 117 3.37 14.66 10.93
N ASP A 118 4.52 14.23 10.41
CA ASP A 118 5.23 14.97 9.37
C ASP A 118 4.41 15.05 8.08
N SER A 119 3.70 13.98 7.70
CA SER A 119 2.79 14.02 6.53
C SER A 119 1.62 14.98 6.76
N ILE A 120 1.06 15.00 7.97
CA ILE A 120 -0.04 15.91 8.33
C ILE A 120 0.43 17.37 8.23
N VAL A 121 1.63 17.66 8.76
CA VAL A 121 2.23 19.01 8.71
C VAL A 121 2.46 19.44 7.26
N GLN A 122 3.02 18.57 6.41
CA GLN A 122 3.24 18.91 4.99
C GLN A 122 1.92 19.18 4.25
N LEU A 123 0.87 18.41 4.52
CA LEU A 123 -0.46 18.69 3.93
C LEU A 123 -1.07 19.98 4.47
N GLY A 124 -0.93 20.26 5.77
CA GLY A 124 -1.43 21.48 6.39
C GLY A 124 -0.75 22.75 5.89
N THR A 125 0.57 22.73 5.74
CA THR A 125 1.32 23.87 5.17
C THR A 125 0.91 24.14 3.71
N TYR A 126 0.68 23.09 2.93
CA TYR A 126 0.17 23.21 1.56
C TYR A 126 -1.25 23.80 1.50
N THR A 127 -2.16 23.40 2.39
CA THR A 127 -3.54 23.95 2.40
C THR A 127 -3.55 25.42 2.84
N VAL A 128 -2.75 25.77 3.84
CA VAL A 128 -2.62 27.16 4.34
C VAL A 128 -2.04 28.07 3.26
N SER A 129 -0.97 27.66 2.57
CA SER A 129 -0.37 28.47 1.49
C SER A 129 -1.32 28.72 0.31
N ARG A 130 -2.19 27.76 -0.02
CA ARG A 130 -3.24 27.98 -1.02
C ARG A 130 -4.35 28.90 -0.54
N GLY A 131 -4.75 28.78 0.73
CA GLY A 131 -5.75 29.65 1.35
C GLY A 131 -5.29 31.10 1.39
N SER A 132 -4.04 31.34 1.81
CA SER A 132 -3.46 32.68 1.86
C SER A 132 -3.27 33.30 0.47
N ALA A 133 -2.83 32.51 -0.53
CA ALA A 133 -2.72 32.97 -1.91
C ALA A 133 -4.09 33.39 -2.49
N ARG A 134 -5.14 32.61 -2.20
CA ARG A 134 -6.51 32.92 -2.64
C ARG A 134 -7.03 34.21 -2.01
N LEU A 135 -6.80 34.42 -0.71
CA LEU A 135 -7.20 35.64 -0.02
C LEU A 135 -6.43 36.87 -0.55
N ASN A 136 -5.13 36.74 -0.82
CA ASN A 136 -4.31 37.83 -1.32
C ASN A 136 -4.77 38.33 -2.71
N GLN A 137 -5.33 37.45 -3.54
CA GLN A 137 -5.91 37.83 -4.83
C GLN A 137 -7.15 38.74 -4.68
N TYR A 138 -7.98 38.51 -3.65
CA TYR A 138 -9.15 39.36 -3.36
C TYR A 138 -8.76 40.74 -2.81
N ILE A 139 -7.63 40.84 -2.10
CA ILE A 139 -7.15 42.13 -1.56
C ILE A 139 -6.52 42.97 -2.68
N LYS A 140 -5.85 42.33 -3.65
CA LYS A 140 -5.17 43.03 -4.75
C LYS A 140 -6.10 43.50 -5.87
N TYR A 141 -7.23 42.84 -6.06
CA TYR A 141 -8.26 43.23 -7.03
C TYR A 141 -9.62 43.25 -6.33
N PRO A 142 -9.93 44.30 -5.54
CA PRO A 142 -11.29 44.49 -5.05
C PRO A 142 -12.19 44.60 -6.28
N MET A 143 -13.15 43.68 -6.40
CA MET A 143 -14.20 43.75 -7.40
C MET A 143 -14.84 45.15 -7.35
N CYS A 144 -14.65 45.95 -8.39
CA CYS A 144 -15.46 47.13 -8.68
C CYS A 144 -16.79 46.69 -9.28
#